data_AF-A0A383EYF6-F1
#
_entry.id   AF-A0A383EYF6-F1
#
_cell.length_a   1.000
_cell.length_b   1.000
_cell.length_c   1.000
_cell.angle_alpha   90.00
_cell.angle_beta   90.00
_cell.angle_gamma   90.00
#
_symmetry.space_group_name_H-M   'P 1'
#
loop_
_entity.id
_entity.type
_entity.pdbx_description
1 polymer ?
#
loop_
_entity_poly.entity_id
_entity_poly.type
_entity_poly.pdbx_seq_one_letter_code
_entity_poly.pdbx_strand_id
1 'polypeptide(L)'
;MAGNKVYKRILCITDLHAPYNHPNSLEFIRRCNKAFKPDCVVNMGDELDFSASSYHESSTELYNPARELEEGKKIIKELEK
;
A
#
# COMPACT_ATOMS: atom_id res chain seq x y z
N MET A 1 11.21 1.06 -32.77
CA MET A 1 10.66 0.20 -31.71
C MET A 1 11.50 0.44 -30.46
N ALA A 2 10.92 0.95 -29.37
CA ALA A 2 11.66 1.07 -28.12
C ALA A 2 12.00 -0.35 -27.63
N GLY A 3 13.27 -0.61 -27.31
CA GLY A 3 13.68 -1.92 -26.78
C GLY A 3 12.92 -2.23 -25.49
N ASN A 4 12.46 -3.47 -25.33
CA ASN A 4 11.75 -3.90 -24.13
C ASN A 4 12.68 -3.75 -22.90
N LYS A 5 12.24 -2.96 -21.92
CA LYS A 5 12.94 -2.82 -20.65
C LYS A 5 12.78 -4.11 -19.84
N VAL A 6 13.90 -4.71 -19.44
CA VAL A 6 13.92 -5.94 -18.63
C VAL A 6 14.24 -5.56 -17.18
N TYR A 7 13.39 -6.00 -16.25
CA TYR A 7 13.61 -5.82 -14.81
C TYR A 7 14.23 -7.09 -14.21
N LYS A 8 15.25 -6.94 -13.35
CA LYS A 8 15.95 -8.06 -12.70
C LYS A 8 15.32 -8.44 -11.35
N ARG A 9 14.80 -7.46 -10.62
CA ARG A 9 14.20 -7.59 -9.28
C ARG A 9 13.08 -6.57 -9.13
N ILE A 10 11.88 -7.09 -8.89
CA ILE A 10 10.69 -6.30 -8.69
C ILE A 10 10.30 -6.43 -7.22
N LEU A 11 10.12 -5.31 -6.53
CA LEU A 11 9.47 -5.28 -5.22
C LEU A 11 7.98 -5.03 -5.44
N CYS A 12 7.18 -6.04 -5.18
CA CYS A 12 5.72 -5.94 -5.23
C CYS A 12 5.20 -5.63 -3.83
N ILE A 13 4.48 -4.52 -3.69
CA ILE A 13 3.75 -4.14 -2.48
C ILE A 13 2.28 -4.45 -2.77
N THR A 14 1.62 -5.19 -1.89
CA THR A 14 0.23 -5.62 -2.09
C THR A 14 -0.53 -5.41 -0.78
N ASP A 15 -1.85 -5.22 -0.89
CA ASP A 15 -2.80 -5.36 0.22
C ASP A 15 -2.35 -4.61 1.48
N LEU A 16 -2.02 -3.33 1.31
CA LEU A 16 -1.63 -2.53 2.47
C LEU A 16 -2.83 -2.36 3.40
N HIS A 17 -4.03 -2.12 2.86
CA HIS A 17 -5.25 -1.84 3.62
C HIS A 17 -5.07 -0.68 4.62
N ALA A 18 -4.50 0.44 4.17
CA ALA A 18 -4.42 1.64 5.00
C ALA A 18 -5.84 2.19 5.29
N PRO A 19 -6.13 2.70 6.49
CA PRO A 19 -5.20 2.95 7.59
C PRO A 19 -5.04 1.82 8.61
N TYR A 20 -5.62 0.64 8.35
CA TYR A 20 -5.66 -0.48 9.30
C TYR A 20 -4.48 -1.45 9.16
N ASN A 21 -3.55 -1.14 8.26
CA ASN A 21 -2.32 -1.86 8.06
C ASN A 21 -1.50 -2.03 9.35
N HIS A 22 -0.66 -3.05 9.40
CA HIS A 22 0.25 -3.23 10.53
C HIS A 22 1.13 -1.97 10.73
N PRO A 23 1.35 -1.49 11.98
CA PRO A 23 2.09 -0.24 12.24
C PRO A 23 3.49 -0.21 11.63
N ASN A 24 4.13 -1.38 11.52
CA ASN A 24 5.49 -1.52 10.99
C ASN A 24 5.54 -1.81 9.47
N SER A 25 4.42 -1.80 8.74
CA SER A 25 4.39 -2.14 7.30
C SER A 25 5.30 -1.24 6.48
N LEU A 26 5.28 0.08 6.71
CA LEU A 26 6.11 1.01 5.96
C LEU A 26 7.61 0.84 6.26
N GLU A 27 7.96 0.62 7.53
CA GLU A 27 9.35 0.34 7.91
C GLU A 27 9.85 -0.94 7.23
N PHE A 28 9.04 -2.00 7.25
CA PHE A 28 9.36 -3.27 6.61
C PHE A 28 9.60 -3.09 5.10
N ILE A 29 8.69 -2.42 4.40
CA ILE A 29 8.82 -2.14 2.95
C ILE A 29 10.11 -1.36 2.67
N ARG A 30 10.41 -0.31 3.45
CA ARG A 30 11.65 0.48 3.32
C ARG A 30 12.90 -0.40 3.51
N ARG A 31 12.87 -1.31 4.49
CA ARG A 31 13.99 -2.23 4.75
C ARG A 31 14.17 -3.23 3.62
N CYS A 32 13.09 -3.78 3.06
CA CYS A 32 13.13 -4.62 1.87
C CYS A 32 13.71 -3.86 0.67
N ASN A 33 13.25 -2.64 0.40
CA ASN A 33 13.77 -1.82 -0.68
C ASN A 33 15.28 -1.56 -0.53
N LYS A 34 15.74 -1.24 0.69
CA LYS A 34 17.16 -1.01 1.00
C LYS A 34 18.02 -2.27 0.89
N ALA A 35 17.52 -3.41 1.41
CA ALA A 35 18.26 -4.67 1.44
C ALA A 35 18.39 -5.27 0.03
N PHE A 36 17.32 -5.26 -0.74
CA PHE A 36 17.25 -5.95 -2.02
C PHE A 36 17.47 -5.05 -3.23
N LYS A 37 17.43 -3.72 -3.09
CA LYS A 37 17.72 -2.75 -4.17
C LYS A 37 17.03 -3.11 -5.50
N PRO A 38 15.69 -3.25 -5.51
CA PRO A 38 14.94 -3.58 -6.71
C PRO A 38 15.14 -2.51 -7.79
N ASP A 39 15.01 -2.89 -9.05
CA ASP A 39 15.04 -1.98 -10.21
C ASP A 39 13.63 -1.61 -10.71
N CYS A 40 12.61 -2.17 -10.06
CA CYS A 40 11.21 -1.78 -10.18
C CYS A 40 10.49 -1.97 -8.84
N VAL A 41 9.71 -0.99 -8.43
CA VAL A 41 8.78 -1.11 -7.30
C VAL A 41 7.38 -0.94 -7.86
N VAL A 42 6.50 -1.88 -7.55
CA VAL A 42 5.12 -1.90 -8.04
C VAL A 42 4.20 -2.02 -6.84
N ASN A 43 3.23 -1.12 -6.74
CA ASN A 43 2.08 -1.31 -5.88
C ASN A 43 1.00 -2.02 -6.68
N MET A 44 0.52 -3.15 -6.19
CA MET A 44 -0.38 -4.07 -6.90
C MET A 44 -1.87 -3.74 -6.69
N GLY A 45 -2.17 -2.77 -5.82
CA GLY A 45 -3.54 -2.40 -5.44
C GLY A 45 -3.82 -2.66 -3.96
N ASP A 46 -5.08 -2.43 -3.58
CA ASP A 46 -5.57 -2.50 -2.20
C ASP A 46 -4.72 -1.68 -1.22
N GLU A 47 -4.34 -0.48 -1.65
CA GLU A 47 -3.61 0.49 -0.83
C GLU A 47 -4.46 0.98 0.34
N LEU A 48 -5.75 1.17 0.08
CA LEU A 48 -6.77 1.57 1.03
C LEU A 48 -7.73 0.41 1.25
N ASP A 49 -8.27 0.31 2.47
CA ASP A 49 -9.13 -0.81 2.85
C ASP A 49 -10.52 -0.76 2.20
N PHE A 50 -11.11 0.44 2.12
CA PHE A 50 -12.47 0.68 1.67
C PHE A 50 -13.52 -0.19 2.39
N SER A 51 -13.35 -0.40 3.70
CA SER A 51 -14.23 -1.25 4.52
C SER A 51 -15.72 -0.92 4.34
N ALA A 52 -16.05 0.38 4.28
CA ALA A 52 -17.41 0.88 4.15
C ALA A 52 -18.04 0.69 2.76
N SER A 53 -17.23 0.39 1.74
CA SER A 53 -17.67 0.06 0.38
C SER A 53 -17.75 -1.46 0.15
N SER A 54 -17.41 -2.26 1.18
CA SER A 54 -17.44 -3.71 1.10
C SER A 54 -18.87 -4.25 1.14
N TYR A 55 -19.07 -5.43 0.53
CA TYR A 55 -20.33 -6.17 0.61
C TYR A 55 -20.52 -6.87 1.97
N HIS A 56 -19.50 -6.85 2.83
CA HIS A 56 -19.53 -7.40 4.18
C HIS A 56 -20.16 -6.44 5.18
N GLU A 57 -20.65 -6.96 6.31
CA GLU A 57 -21.25 -6.13 7.36
C GLU A 57 -20.28 -5.05 7.83
N SER A 58 -20.76 -3.81 7.85
CA SER A 58 -19.95 -2.67 8.27
C SER A 58 -19.71 -2.75 9.78
N SER A 59 -18.43 -2.79 10.18
CA SER A 59 -18.04 -2.70 11.58
C SER A 59 -18.32 -1.29 12.12
N THR A 60 -18.85 -1.20 13.34
CA THR A 60 -19.07 0.09 14.04
C THR A 60 -17.78 0.68 14.62
N GLU A 61 -16.70 -0.11 14.68
CA GLU A 61 -15.40 0.29 15.23
C GLU A 61 -14.50 0.96 14.19
N LEU A 62 -14.82 0.82 12.90
CA LEU A 62 -14.03 1.37 11.81
C LEU A 62 -14.42 2.82 11.51
N TYR A 63 -13.51 3.54 10.86
CA TYR A 63 -13.79 4.90 10.43
C TYR A 63 -14.91 4.93 9.39
N ASN A 64 -15.65 6.04 9.37
CA ASN A 64 -16.52 6.34 8.24
C ASN A 64 -15.68 6.53 6.96
N PRO A 65 -16.27 6.36 5.76
CA PRO A 65 -15.52 6.38 4.50
C PRO A 65 -14.65 7.63 4.31
N ALA A 66 -15.16 8.80 4.70
CA ALA A 66 -14.42 10.05 4.55
C ALA A 66 -13.17 10.08 5.44
N ARG A 67 -13.29 9.68 6.70
CA ARG A 67 -12.16 9.65 7.64
C ARG A 67 -11.15 8.56 7.27
N GLU A 68 -11.62 7.40 6.83
CA GLU A 68 -10.74 6.32 6.34
C GLU A 68 -9.87 6.80 5.18
N LEU A 69 -10.48 7.46 4.18
CA LEU A 69 -9.78 8.02 3.05
C LEU A 69 -8.73 9.07 3.46
N GLU A 70 -9.07 9.96 4.39
CA GLU A 70 -8.16 11.01 4.86
C GLU A 70 -6.97 10.45 5.65
N GLU A 71 -7.18 9.46 6.52
CA GLU A 71 -6.07 8.82 7.25
C GLU A 71 -5.23 7.92 6.34
N GLY A 72 -5.86 7.14 5.46
CA GLY A 72 -5.18 6.26 4.52
C GLY A 72 -4.27 7.04 3.57
N LYS A 73 -4.73 8.18 3.02
CA LYS A 73 -3.90 9.08 2.17
C LYS A 73 -2.60 9.50 2.85
N LYS A 74 -2.58 9.71 4.17
CA LYS A 74 -1.36 10.10 4.89
C LYS A 74 -0.33 8.97 4.85
N ILE A 75 -0.78 7.73 5.02
CA ILE A 75 0.08 6.54 4.96
C ILE A 75 0.60 6.34 3.54
N ILE A 76 -0.23 6.49 2.51
CA ILE A 76 0.21 6.37 1.11
C ILE A 76 1.23 7.45 0.76
N LYS A 77 1.00 8.69 1.19
CA LYS A 77 1.97 9.78 1.03
C LYS A 77 3.28 9.54 1.78
N GLU A 78 3.23 8.76 2.85
CA GLU A 78 4.44 8.33 3.56
C GLU A 78 5.17 7.19 2.82
N LEU A 79 4.42 6.28 2.19
CA LEU A 79 4.97 5.18 1.37
C LEU A 79 5.71 5.69 0.13
N GLU A 80 5.25 6.79 -0.47
CA GLU A 80 5.89 7.42 -1.64
C GLU A 80 7.28 8.04 -1.35
N LYS A 81 7.66 8.18 -0.07
CA LYS A 81 8.94 8.78 0.35
C LYS A 81 10.05 7.74 0.52
#